data_AF-A0A239Q2L7-F1
#
_entry.id   AF-A0A239Q2L7-F1
#
_cell.length_a   1.000
_cell.length_b   1.000
_cell.length_c   1.000
_cell.angle_alpha   90.00
_cell.angle_beta   90.00
_cell.angle_gamma   90.00
#
_symmetry.space_group_name_H-M   'P 1'
#
loop_
_entity.id
_entity.type
_entity.pdbx_description
1 polymer ?
#
loop_
_entity_poly.entity_id
_entity_poly.type
_entity_poly.pdbx_seq_one_letter_code
_entity_poly.pdbx_strand_id
1 'polypeptide(L)' 'MSLGSYGRPRMTQELDELGIHVGQRPVARIMRDNGILVLRSRRFKRTTDSNHTFNIAPNLLRQDFTASAPNQKW' A
#
# COMPACT_ATOMS: atom_id res chain seq x y z
N MET A 1 10.48 -14.32 4.04
CA MET A 1 9.06 -14.40 4.46
C MET A 1 8.26 -13.38 3.65
N SER A 2 7.21 -13.79 2.95
CA SER A 2 6.33 -12.82 2.27
C SER A 2 5.47 -12.14 3.35
N LEU A 3 5.43 -10.81 3.38
CA LEU A 3 4.76 -10.00 4.40
C LEU A 3 3.22 -10.02 4.25
N GLY A 4 2.62 -11.20 4.21
CA GLY A 4 1.18 -11.38 3.94
C GLY A 4 0.77 -11.08 2.49
N SER A 5 1.70 -10.85 1.57
CA SER A 5 1.42 -10.68 0.13
C SER A 5 1.13 -12.00 -0.59
N TYR A 6 1.21 -13.12 0.14
CA TYR A 6 1.00 -14.46 -0.37
C TYR A 6 -0.48 -14.73 -0.62
N GLY A 7 -0.85 -14.82 -1.89
CA GLY A 7 -2.24 -15.01 -2.31
C GLY A 7 -2.46 -16.25 -3.15
N ARG A 8 -3.73 -16.45 -3.48
CA ARG A 8 -4.24 -17.54 -4.32
C ARG A 8 -3.36 -17.91 -5.53
N PRO A 9 -2.86 -16.96 -6.36
CA PRO A 9 -2.04 -17.33 -7.51
C PRO A 9 -0.75 -18.04 -7.12
N ARG A 10 -0.06 -17.51 -6.10
CA ARG A 10 1.22 -18.04 -5.62
C ARG A 10 1.03 -19.36 -4.88
N MET A 11 0.02 -19.43 -4.02
CA MET A 11 -0.42 -20.68 -3.37
C MET A 11 -0.70 -21.79 -4.38
N THR A 12 -1.37 -21.45 -5.48
CA THR A 12 -1.71 -22.45 -6.52
C THR A 12 -0.45 -22.93 -7.24
N GLN A 13 0.48 -22.03 -7.55
CA GLN A 13 1.75 -22.39 -8.19
C GLN A 13 2.60 -23.29 -7.29
N GLU A 14 2.75 -22.96 -6.00
CA GLU A 14 3.53 -23.80 -5.09
C GLU A 14 2.86 -25.17 -4.84
N LEU A 15 1.53 -25.24 -4.83
CA LEU A 15 0.84 -26.54 -4.80
C LEU A 15 1.11 -27.37 -6.06
N ASP A 16 1.14 -26.73 -7.22
CA ASP A 16 1.47 -27.39 -8.49
C ASP A 16 2.91 -27.92 -8.52
N GLU A 17 3.86 -27.11 -8.03
CA GLU A 17 5.27 -27.49 -7.86
C GLU A 17 5.46 -28.67 -6.89
N LEU A 18 4.56 -28.81 -5.91
CA LEU A 18 4.49 -29.96 -4.99
C LEU A 18 3.76 -31.18 -5.57
N GLY A 19 3.31 -31.12 -6.83
CA GLY A 19 2.56 -32.19 -7.50
C GLY A 19 1.06 -32.22 -7.16
N ILE A 20 0.56 -31.21 -6.44
CA ILE A 20 -0.85 -31.09 -6.06
C ILE A 20 -1.54 -30.17 -7.07
N HIS A 21 -2.07 -30.76 -8.13
CA HIS A 21 -2.75 -30.01 -9.19
C HIS A 21 -4.15 -29.55 -8.73
N VAL A 22 -4.26 -28.27 -8.40
CA VAL A 22 -5.53 -27.63 -8.03
C VAL A 22 -5.71 -26.31 -8.77
N GLY A 23 -6.96 -26.00 -9.10
CA GLY A 23 -7.30 -24.69 -9.66
C GLY A 23 -7.28 -23.59 -8.60
N GLN A 24 -7.20 -22.34 -9.05
CA GLN A 24 -7.24 -21.19 -8.14
C GLN A 24 -8.56 -21.09 -7.34
N ARG A 25 -9.69 -21.56 -7.88
CA ARG A 25 -11.01 -21.47 -7.21
C ARG A 25 -11.05 -22.24 -5.88
N PRO A 26 -10.68 -23.55 -5.82
CA PRO A 26 -10.51 -24.28 -4.57
C PRO A 26 -9.60 -23.58 -3.56
N VAL A 27 -8.45 -23.07 -4.02
CA VAL A 27 -7.48 -22.36 -3.17
C VAL A 27 -8.11 -21.10 -2.56
N ALA A 28 -8.86 -20.31 -3.36
CA ALA A 28 -9.61 -19.16 -2.84
C ALA A 28 -10.64 -19.54 -1.77
N ARG A 29 -11.33 -20.67 -1.94
CA ARG A 29 -12.32 -21.15 -0.95
C ARG A 29 -11.62 -21.49 0.36
N ILE A 30 -10.56 -22.30 0.31
CA ILE A 30 -9.78 -22.67 1.50
C ILE A 30 -9.19 -21.45 2.19
N MET A 31 -8.65 -20.49 1.42
CA MET A 31 -8.17 -19.21 1.98
C MET A 31 -9.28 -18.48 2.74
N ARG A 32 -10.49 -18.40 2.17
CA ARG A 32 -11.63 -17.73 2.81
C ARG A 32 -12.07 -18.45 4.08
N ASP A 33 -12.19 -19.77 4.02
CA ASP A 33 -12.64 -20.59 5.15
C ASP A 33 -11.66 -20.51 6.33
N ASN A 34 -10.37 -20.28 6.05
CA ASN A 34 -9.32 -20.11 7.06
C ASN A 34 -9.01 -18.65 7.40
N GLY A 35 -9.78 -17.68 6.87
CA GLY A 35 -9.56 -16.25 7.14
C GLY A 35 -8.23 -15.70 6.61
N ILE A 36 -7.60 -16.38 5.64
CA ILE A 36 -6.33 -15.97 5.04
C ILE A 36 -6.60 -14.83 4.06
N LEU A 37 -6.08 -13.65 4.39
CA LEU A 37 -6.19 -12.44 3.59
C LEU A 37 -4.84 -12.01 3.05
N VAL A 38 -4.85 -11.47 1.83
CA VAL A 38 -3.65 -10.91 1.20
C VAL A 38 -3.50 -9.45 1.60
N LEU A 39 -2.39 -9.12 2.24
CA LEU A 39 -1.98 -7.75 2.49
C LEU A 39 -1.39 -7.17 1.20
N ARG A 40 -2.10 -6.21 0.61
CA ARG A 40 -1.61 -5.43 -0.53
C ARG A 40 -1.06 -4.09 -0.04
N SER A 41 0.26 -4.00 0.10
CA SER A 41 0.93 -2.72 0.30
C SER A 41 0.82 -1.89 -0.98
N ARG A 42 0.28 -0.67 -0.90
CA ARG A 42 0.37 0.28 -2.02
C ARG A 42 1.81 0.78 -2.11
N ARG A 43 2.35 0.86 -3.33
CA ARG A 43 3.64 1.54 -3.54
C ARG A 43 3.51 2.99 -3.09
N PHE A 44 4.45 3.46 -2.27
CA PHE A 44 4.56 4.87 -1.95
C PHE A 44 4.80 5.67 -3.25
N LYS A 45 4.01 6.73 -3.46
CA LYS A 45 4.15 7.62 -4.61
C LYS A 45 4.45 9.02 -4.09
N ARG A 46 5.66 9.50 -4.32
CA ARG A 46 6.06 10.88 -4.06
C ARG A 46 5.42 11.76 -5.13
N THR A 47 4.52 12.64 -4.72
CA THR A 47 3.83 13.58 -5.63
C THR A 47 4.54 14.92 -5.75
N THR A 48 5.42 15.23 -4.79
CA THR A 48 6.16 16.48 -4.72
C THR A 48 7.63 16.21 -4.92
N ASP A 49 8.22 16.81 -5.95
CA ASP A 49 9.67 16.80 -6.09
C ASP A 49 10.31 17.93 -5.28
N SER A 50 10.74 17.64 -4.06
CA SER A 50 11.47 18.60 -3.22
C SER A 50 12.89 18.91 -3.73
N ASN A 51 13.42 18.18 -4.72
CA ASN A 51 14.75 18.41 -5.28
C ASN A 51 14.65 19.06 -6.67
N HIS A 52 13.95 20.19 -6.74
CA HIS A 52 13.76 20.95 -7.97
C HIS A 52 14.54 22.27 -7.92
N THR A 53 14.90 22.79 -9.10
CA THR A 53 15.53 24.11 -9.23
C THR A 53 14.53 25.27 -9.34
N PHE A 54 13.22 24.99 -9.28
CA PHE A 54 12.20 26.05 -9.30
C PHE A 54 12.25 26.91 -8.04
N ASN A 55 11.78 28.16 -8.16
CA ASN A 55 11.69 29.08 -7.05
C ASN A 55 10.81 28.51 -5.92
N ILE A 56 11.36 28.45 -4.72
CA ILE A 56 10.64 28.07 -3.50
C ILE A 56 9.92 29.30 -3.00
N ALA A 57 8.59 29.21 -2.84
CA ALA A 57 7.81 30.28 -2.24
C ALA A 57 8.28 30.52 -0.79
N PRO A 58 8.42 31.78 -0.35
CA PRO A 58 8.81 32.07 1.03
C PRO A 58 7.75 31.57 2.00
N ASN A 59 8.18 30.91 3.08
CA ASN A 59 7.29 30.51 4.18
C ASN A 59 6.90 31.76 4.99
N LEU A 60 5.80 32.41 4.62
CA LEU A 60 5.31 33.63 5.26
C LEU A 60 4.89 33.40 6.72
N LEU A 61 4.42 32.19 7.04
CA LEU A 61 3.98 31.83 8.38
C LEU A 61 5.13 31.50 9.34
N ARG A 62 6.34 31.27 8.83
CA ARG A 62 7.50 30.81 9.62
C ARG A 62 7.15 29.62 10.53
N GLN A 63 6.31 28.72 10.04
CA GLN A 63 5.79 27.55 10.77
C GLN A 63 4.87 27.86 11.98
N ASP A 64 4.44 29.10 12.16
CA ASP A 64 3.38 29.44 13.12
C ASP A 64 1.99 29.26 12.51
N PHE A 65 1.41 28.09 12.75
CA PHE A 65 0.06 27.72 12.31
C PHE A 65 -1.03 28.02 13.34
N THR A 66 -0.72 28.71 14.44
CA THR A 66 -1.74 29.07 15.45
C THR A 66 -2.67 30.16 14.91
N ALA A 67 -3.98 29.96 15.01
CA ALA A 67 -4.99 30.92 14.54
C ALA A 67 -6.19 30.98 15.51
N SER A 68 -6.82 32.14 15.64
CA SER A 68 -7.98 32.33 16.53
C SER A 68 -9.31 31.99 15.85
N ALA A 69 -9.34 31.94 14.52
CA ALA A 69 -10.49 31.55 13.72
C ALA A 69 -10.06 30.83 12.42
N PRO A 70 -10.98 30.08 11.76
CA PRO A 70 -10.73 29.49 10.45
C PRO A 70 -10.35 30.54 9.38
N ASN A 71 -9.60 30.12 8.37
CA ASN A 71 -9.22 30.93 7.19
C ASN A 71 -8.36 32.18 7.49
N GLN A 72 -7.63 32.22 8.60
CA GLN A 72 -6.72 33.33 8.92
C GLN A 72 -5.26 33.10 8.49
N LYS A 73 -4.86 31.84 8.32
CA LYS A 73 -3.51 31.43 7.90
C LYS A 73 -3.64 30.24 6.92
N TRP A 74 -2.78 30.20 5.90
CA TRP A 74 -2.72 29.14 4.87
C TRP A 74 -1.27 28.73 4.56
#